data_AF-A0A519CKW6-F1
#
_entry.id   AF-A0A519CKW6-F1
#
_cell.length_a   1.000
_cell.length_b   1.000
_cell.length_c   1.000
_cell.angle_alpha   90.00
_cell.angle_beta   90.00
_cell.angle_gamma   90.00
#
_symmetry.space_group_name_H-M   'P 1'
#
loop_
_entity.id
_entity.type
_entity.pdbx_description
1 polymer ?
#
loop_
_entity_poly.entity_id
_entity_poly.type
_entity_poly.pdbx_seq_one_letter_code
_entity_poly.pdbx_strand_id
1 'polypeptide(L)'
;MTSKKYSKKIQNIFLDDPYKILSFMRWGVTTPANLRYELGIESKQDLNHYLKKYVKEGILQKLSKGMYVMTESGKIIYDHYEHYKNKQLVRVENLKVTFVVEKGGEELVKNLKSKKQELKNNVTMYHAKLKRHSTRLIVSKNQYKFEVTVTNALGITPNEAFHYAMLEAYGVANHLTDSFDIELSEGYANGKPEIAIPSPFASASLLINGASQIRTDKAIMNRSKGRGADWEVYNLQDAQKVVDMPDTMARIEEKIDRIEKNSVYSSPFYSNLAGNSQLGFF
;
A
#
# COMPACT_ATOMS: atom_id res chain seq x y z
N MET A 1 -28.95 2.21 8.64
CA MET A 1 -28.33 1.52 7.49
C MET A 1 -27.49 0.37 8.02
N THR A 2 -27.97 -0.86 7.84
CA THR A 2 -27.38 -2.09 8.37
C THR A 2 -26.14 -2.48 7.57
N SER A 3 -24.96 -2.52 8.20
CA SER A 3 -23.78 -3.13 7.60
C SER A 3 -24.06 -4.63 7.41
N LYS A 4 -24.32 -5.06 6.17
CA LYS A 4 -24.41 -6.50 5.87
C LYS A 4 -23.04 -7.11 6.17
N LYS A 5 -22.94 -7.86 7.27
CA LYS A 5 -21.78 -8.72 7.55
C LYS A 5 -21.67 -9.71 6.40
N TYR A 6 -20.71 -9.49 5.50
CA TYR A 6 -20.38 -10.50 4.49
C TYR A 6 -19.89 -11.75 5.21
N SER A 7 -20.35 -12.93 4.76
CA SER A 7 -19.95 -14.21 5.34
C SER A 7 -18.42 -14.36 5.31
N LYS A 8 -17.81 -14.82 6.42
CA LYS A 8 -16.37 -15.16 6.48
C LYS A 8 -15.93 -16.07 5.33
N LYS A 9 -16.84 -16.95 4.88
CA LYS A 9 -16.62 -17.86 3.75
C LYS A 9 -16.36 -17.12 2.44
N ILE A 10 -17.06 -16.01 2.20
CA ILE A 10 -16.91 -15.21 0.99
C ILE A 10 -15.58 -14.46 1.03
N GLN A 11 -15.19 -13.89 2.17
CA GLN A 11 -13.90 -13.18 2.31
C GLN A 11 -12.69 -14.08 1.99
N ASN A 12 -12.70 -15.32 2.49
CA ASN A 12 -11.64 -16.30 2.21
C ASN A 12 -11.55 -16.61 0.70
N ILE A 13 -12.68 -16.67 -0.01
CA ILE A 13 -12.71 -16.95 -1.45
C ILE A 13 -12.00 -15.88 -2.30
N PHE A 14 -11.98 -14.62 -1.84
CA PHE A 14 -11.24 -13.54 -2.51
C PHE A 14 -9.77 -13.48 -2.09
N LEU A 15 -9.44 -13.82 -0.83
CA LEU A 15 -8.05 -13.92 -0.36
C LEU A 15 -7.30 -15.10 -1.00
N ASP A 16 -8.03 -16.17 -1.30
CA ASP A 16 -7.53 -17.38 -1.95
C ASP A 16 -7.66 -17.34 -3.49
N ASP A 17 -7.75 -16.17 -4.13
CA ASP A 17 -7.69 -16.02 -5.60
C ASP A 17 -6.23 -15.85 -6.05
N PRO A 18 -5.47 -16.94 -6.30
CA PRO A 18 -4.05 -16.84 -6.65
C PRO A 18 -3.83 -16.20 -8.03
N TYR A 19 -4.89 -16.12 -8.84
CA TYR A 19 -4.81 -15.71 -10.24
C TYR A 19 -5.34 -14.30 -10.47
N LYS A 20 -5.91 -13.63 -9.46
CA LYS A 20 -6.54 -12.31 -9.59
C LYS A 20 -7.63 -12.28 -10.68
N ILE A 21 -8.38 -13.38 -10.82
CA ILE A 21 -9.42 -13.54 -11.87
C ILE A 21 -10.44 -12.42 -11.79
N LEU A 22 -10.90 -12.09 -10.58
CA LEU A 22 -11.98 -11.13 -10.39
C LEU A 22 -11.54 -9.69 -10.70
N SER A 23 -10.26 -9.34 -10.54
CA SER A 23 -9.76 -8.02 -10.94
C SER A 23 -9.77 -7.83 -12.45
N PHE A 24 -9.45 -8.89 -13.20
CA PHE A 24 -9.49 -8.87 -14.67
C PHE A 24 -10.93 -8.74 -15.20
N MET A 25 -11.88 -9.35 -14.49
CA MET A 25 -13.30 -9.34 -14.85
C MET A 25 -14.08 -8.11 -14.41
N ARG A 26 -13.42 -7.15 -13.75
CA ARG A 26 -14.07 -5.95 -13.20
C ARG A 26 -14.81 -5.13 -14.27
N TRP A 27 -14.23 -5.04 -15.46
CA TRP A 27 -14.66 -4.11 -16.50
C TRP A 27 -15.40 -4.77 -17.67
N GLY A 28 -15.59 -6.09 -17.66
CA GLY A 28 -16.22 -6.73 -18.80
C GLY A 28 -16.41 -8.24 -18.70
N VAL A 29 -16.95 -8.77 -19.79
CA VAL A 29 -17.14 -10.21 -20.01
C VAL A 29 -15.83 -10.81 -20.49
N THR A 30 -15.48 -12.02 -20.01
CA THR A 30 -14.29 -12.73 -20.48
C THR A 30 -14.56 -14.22 -20.68
N THR A 31 -13.60 -14.91 -21.29
CA THR A 31 -13.60 -16.36 -21.45
C THR A 31 -12.45 -16.97 -20.63
N PRO A 32 -12.54 -18.28 -20.27
CA PRO A 32 -11.41 -18.97 -19.66
C PRO A 32 -10.12 -18.93 -20.51
N ALA A 33 -10.24 -18.87 -21.84
CA ALA A 33 -9.08 -18.77 -22.73
C ALA A 33 -8.35 -17.43 -22.55
N ASN A 34 -9.09 -16.32 -22.55
CA ASN A 34 -8.51 -14.99 -22.34
C ASN A 34 -7.92 -14.86 -20.93
N LEU A 35 -8.61 -15.35 -19.90
CA LEU A 35 -8.07 -15.35 -18.54
C LEU A 35 -6.75 -16.10 -18.43
N ARG A 36 -6.61 -17.27 -19.08
CA ARG A 36 -5.34 -18.02 -19.07
C ARG A 36 -4.22 -17.25 -19.75
N TYR A 37 -4.51 -16.63 -20.89
CA TYR A 37 -3.52 -15.87 -21.64
C TYR A 37 -3.04 -14.65 -20.84
N GLU A 38 -3.97 -13.84 -20.34
CA GLU A 38 -3.69 -12.57 -19.66
C GLU A 38 -3.07 -12.76 -18.28
N LEU A 39 -3.47 -13.83 -17.57
CA LEU A 39 -2.99 -14.11 -16.21
C LEU A 39 -1.90 -15.18 -16.18
N GLY A 40 -1.41 -15.65 -17.33
CA GLY A 40 -0.35 -16.67 -17.42
C GLY A 40 -0.69 -18.01 -16.76
N ILE A 41 -1.96 -18.43 -16.79
CA ILE A 41 -2.42 -19.64 -16.08
C ILE A 41 -2.25 -20.88 -16.96
N GLU A 42 -1.26 -21.71 -16.63
CA GLU A 42 -0.98 -22.94 -17.36
C GLU A 42 -2.07 -24.00 -17.16
N SER A 43 -2.55 -24.16 -15.92
CA SER A 43 -3.55 -25.19 -15.57
C SER A 43 -4.98 -24.75 -15.87
N LYS A 44 -5.58 -25.35 -16.91
CA LYS A 44 -7.01 -25.19 -17.21
C LYS A 44 -7.91 -25.71 -16.10
N GLN A 45 -7.48 -26.73 -15.36
CA GLN A 45 -8.29 -27.35 -14.32
C GLN A 45 -8.46 -26.42 -13.13
N ASP A 46 -7.37 -25.77 -12.70
CA ASP A 46 -7.39 -24.84 -11.57
C ASP A 46 -8.26 -23.62 -11.86
N LEU A 47 -8.07 -22.99 -13.04
CA LEU A 47 -8.94 -21.89 -13.44
C LEU A 47 -10.43 -22.28 -13.43
N ASN A 48 -10.76 -23.47 -13.94
CA ASN A 48 -12.15 -23.93 -13.95
C ASN A 48 -12.69 -24.26 -12.55
N HIS A 49 -11.84 -24.73 -11.64
CA HIS A 49 -12.20 -24.92 -10.24
C HIS A 49 -12.64 -23.59 -9.61
N TYR A 50 -11.82 -22.54 -9.75
CA TYR A 50 -12.13 -21.21 -9.21
C TYR A 50 -13.35 -20.57 -9.86
N LEU A 51 -13.47 -20.62 -11.20
CA LEU A 51 -14.65 -20.09 -11.90
C LEU A 51 -15.95 -20.79 -11.44
N LYS A 52 -15.94 -22.11 -11.26
CA LYS A 52 -17.11 -22.84 -10.72
C LYS A 52 -17.42 -22.43 -9.27
N LYS A 53 -16.39 -22.24 -8.44
CA LYS A 53 -16.53 -21.76 -7.07
C LYS A 53 -17.19 -20.38 -7.03
N TYR A 54 -16.73 -19.43 -7.86
CA TYR A 54 -17.32 -18.08 -7.92
C TYR A 54 -18.76 -18.07 -8.45
N VAL A 55 -19.09 -18.94 -9.43
CA VAL A 55 -20.48 -19.09 -9.90
C VAL A 55 -21.38 -19.64 -8.80
N LYS A 56 -20.92 -20.66 -8.06
CA LYS A 56 -21.69 -21.27 -6.96
C LYS A 56 -22.02 -20.26 -5.86
N GLU A 57 -21.12 -19.31 -5.60
CA GLU A 57 -21.30 -18.27 -4.57
C GLU A 57 -21.99 -17.01 -5.13
N GLY A 58 -22.47 -17.03 -6.38
CA GLY A 58 -23.21 -15.93 -7.00
C GLY A 58 -22.36 -14.69 -7.31
N ILE A 59 -21.03 -14.81 -7.32
CA ILE A 59 -20.08 -13.74 -7.64
C ILE A 59 -19.97 -13.57 -9.16
N LEU A 60 -19.92 -14.69 -9.88
CA LEU A 60 -19.91 -14.71 -11.35
C LEU A 60 -21.19 -15.33 -11.89
N GLN A 61 -21.59 -14.88 -13.07
CA GLN A 61 -22.61 -15.51 -13.89
C GLN A 61 -21.96 -16.10 -15.13
N LYS A 62 -22.26 -17.37 -15.41
CA LYS A 62 -21.92 -17.99 -16.69
C LYS A 62 -22.93 -17.56 -17.74
N LEU A 63 -22.45 -16.99 -18.84
CA LEU A 63 -23.23 -16.60 -20.00
C LEU A 63 -23.18 -17.69 -21.08
N SER A 64 -23.85 -17.44 -22.21
CA SER A 64 -23.75 -18.28 -23.40
C SER A 64 -22.30 -18.40 -23.89
N LYS A 65 -22.00 -19.48 -24.62
CA LYS A 65 -20.67 -19.75 -25.20
C LYS A 65 -19.51 -19.82 -24.19
N GLY A 66 -19.79 -20.10 -22.92
CA GLY A 66 -18.75 -20.28 -21.91
C GLY A 66 -18.07 -18.98 -21.45
N MET A 67 -18.72 -17.85 -21.71
CA MET A 67 -18.31 -16.56 -21.18
C MET A 67 -18.72 -16.41 -19.71
N TYR A 68 -17.99 -15.57 -18.98
CA TYR A 68 -18.28 -15.24 -17.60
C TYR A 68 -18.31 -13.73 -17.42
N VAL A 69 -19.21 -13.26 -16.56
CA VAL A 69 -19.31 -11.86 -16.15
C VAL A 69 -19.51 -11.78 -14.65
N MET A 70 -19.01 -10.72 -14.03
CA MET A 70 -19.29 -10.44 -12.63
C MET A 70 -20.76 -10.01 -12.46
N THR A 71 -21.47 -10.63 -11.52
CA THR A 71 -22.83 -10.21 -11.16
C THR A 71 -22.79 -8.86 -10.45
N GLU A 72 -23.92 -8.15 -10.38
CA GLU A 72 -23.98 -6.89 -9.64
C GLU A 72 -23.66 -7.08 -8.15
N SER A 73 -24.14 -8.17 -7.55
CA SER A 73 -23.76 -8.58 -6.20
C SER A 73 -22.27 -8.90 -6.10
N GLY A 74 -21.70 -9.57 -7.10
CA GLY A 74 -20.27 -9.85 -7.20
C GLY A 74 -19.43 -8.58 -7.25
N LYS A 75 -19.85 -7.55 -8.01
CA LYS A 75 -19.18 -6.25 -8.07
C LYS A 75 -19.22 -5.52 -6.74
N ILE A 76 -20.39 -5.46 -6.10
CA ILE A 76 -20.54 -4.85 -4.77
C ILE A 76 -19.63 -5.56 -3.75
N ILE A 77 -19.58 -6.89 -3.78
CA ILE A 77 -18.72 -7.69 -2.89
C ILE A 77 -17.23 -7.46 -3.22
N TYR A 78 -16.86 -7.44 -4.50
CA TYR A 78 -15.50 -7.19 -4.96
C TYR A 78 -15.04 -5.77 -4.60
N ASP A 79 -15.86 -4.75 -4.79
CA ASP A 79 -15.55 -3.37 -4.40
C ASP A 79 -15.43 -3.25 -2.87
N HIS A 80 -16.25 -3.97 -2.09
CA HIS A 80 -16.04 -4.07 -0.64
C HIS A 80 -14.73 -4.79 -0.29
N TYR A 81 -14.42 -5.89 -0.96
CA TYR A 81 -13.17 -6.64 -0.76
C TYR A 81 -11.95 -5.78 -1.09
N GLU A 82 -11.93 -5.11 -2.25
CA GLU A 82 -10.88 -4.16 -2.63
C GLU A 82 -10.81 -3.03 -1.60
N HIS A 83 -11.95 -2.50 -1.17
CA HIS A 83 -11.98 -1.48 -0.12
C HIS A 83 -11.38 -1.98 1.20
N TYR A 84 -11.59 -3.25 1.60
CA TYR A 84 -11.01 -3.87 2.79
C TYR A 84 -9.53 -4.23 2.61
N LYS A 85 -9.15 -4.80 1.47
CA LYS A 85 -7.78 -5.12 1.08
C LYS A 85 -6.93 -3.86 1.06
N ASN A 86 -7.44 -2.78 0.47
CA ASN A 86 -6.81 -1.46 0.46
C ASN A 86 -6.61 -0.86 1.85
N LYS A 87 -7.30 -1.36 2.89
CA LYS A 87 -7.05 -0.96 4.29
C LYS A 87 -5.79 -1.60 4.87
N GLN A 88 -5.39 -2.74 4.32
CA GLN A 88 -4.21 -3.49 4.73
C GLN A 88 -2.97 -3.14 3.89
N LEU A 89 -3.12 -2.30 2.87
CA LEU A 89 -2.01 -1.86 2.03
C LEU A 89 -1.28 -0.65 2.64
N VAL A 90 0.03 -0.60 2.41
CA VAL A 90 0.84 0.59 2.64
C VAL A 90 0.33 1.70 1.73
N ARG A 91 0.21 2.90 2.29
CA ARG A 91 -0.23 4.08 1.55
C ARG A 91 0.88 5.12 1.54
N VAL A 92 1.17 5.67 0.37
CA VAL A 92 2.02 6.83 0.21
C VAL A 92 1.14 8.03 -0.11
N GLU A 93 1.22 9.04 0.76
CA GLU A 93 0.53 10.31 0.63
C GLU A 93 1.56 11.45 0.59
N ASN A 94 1.15 12.58 0.03
CA ASN A 94 1.94 13.80 0.01
C ASN A 94 3.36 13.65 -0.61
N LEU A 95 3.57 12.63 -1.45
CA LEU A 95 4.80 12.52 -2.25
C LEU A 95 4.80 13.63 -3.29
N LYS A 96 5.82 14.47 -3.24
CA LYS A 96 6.04 15.51 -4.25
C LYS A 96 7.12 15.04 -5.21
N VAL A 97 6.79 15.06 -6.49
CA VAL A 97 7.71 14.74 -7.57
C VAL A 97 7.88 16.01 -8.38
N THR A 98 9.13 16.44 -8.55
CA THR A 98 9.45 17.66 -9.28
C THR A 98 10.22 17.34 -10.55
N PHE A 99 9.77 17.97 -11.63
CA PHE A 99 10.35 17.94 -12.96
C PHE A 99 10.87 19.34 -13.27
N VAL A 100 12.09 19.44 -13.79
CA VAL A 100 12.58 20.71 -14.36
C VAL A 100 11.99 20.83 -15.75
N VAL A 101 11.46 22.01 -16.09
CA VAL A 101 10.96 22.29 -17.43
C VAL A 101 12.12 22.83 -18.25
N GLU A 102 12.62 22.02 -19.17
CA GLU A 102 13.78 22.32 -20.01
C GLU A 102 13.39 23.21 -21.20
N LYS A 103 12.18 23.00 -21.75
CA LYS A 103 11.58 23.83 -22.80
C LYS A 103 10.07 24.01 -22.58
N GLY A 104 9.50 25.09 -23.13
CA GLY A 104 8.04 25.33 -23.08
C GLY A 104 7.51 25.88 -21.74
N GLY A 105 8.36 26.42 -20.86
CA GLY A 105 7.93 26.94 -19.55
C GLY A 105 6.85 28.03 -19.62
N GLU A 106 6.94 28.93 -20.60
CA GLU A 106 5.93 29.98 -20.84
C GLU A 106 4.59 29.40 -21.31
N GLU A 107 4.62 28.31 -22.08
CA GLU A 107 3.42 27.60 -22.51
C GLU A 107 2.68 26.98 -21.32
N LEU A 108 3.41 26.36 -20.38
CA LEU A 108 2.83 25.89 -19.13
C LEU A 108 2.26 27.04 -18.29
N VAL A 109 2.95 28.18 -18.23
CA VAL A 109 2.42 29.38 -17.57
C VAL A 109 1.13 29.85 -18.21
N LYS A 110 0.97 29.77 -19.53
CA LYS A 110 -0.27 30.15 -20.21
C LYS A 110 -1.40 29.17 -19.92
N ASN A 111 -1.12 27.87 -19.96
CA ASN A 111 -2.14 26.81 -19.95
C ASN A 111 -2.50 26.29 -18.54
N LEU A 112 -1.60 26.37 -17.56
CA LEU A 112 -1.81 25.84 -16.19
C LEU A 112 -2.19 26.92 -15.16
N LYS A 113 -2.57 28.12 -15.60
CA LYS A 113 -3.02 29.20 -14.71
C LYS A 113 -4.44 28.93 -14.19
N SER A 114 -4.54 28.42 -12.96
CA SER A 114 -5.81 28.49 -12.20
C SER A 114 -5.75 29.45 -11.02
N LYS A 115 -4.63 29.48 -10.29
CA LYS A 115 -4.40 30.42 -9.19
C LYS A 115 -2.92 30.79 -9.11
N LYS A 116 -2.62 32.09 -9.08
CA LYS A 116 -1.26 32.64 -8.94
C LYS A 116 -1.00 33.01 -7.48
N GLN A 117 0.18 32.67 -6.98
CA GLN A 117 0.70 33.12 -5.70
C GLN A 117 2.13 33.63 -5.90
N GLU A 118 2.39 34.87 -5.46
CA GLU A 118 3.75 35.42 -5.41
C GLU A 118 4.38 35.09 -4.06
N LEU A 119 5.59 34.55 -4.11
CA LEU A 119 6.40 34.19 -2.95
C LEU A 119 7.59 35.16 -2.84
N LYS A 120 8.30 35.11 -1.71
CA LYS A 120 9.55 35.85 -1.51
C LYS A 120 10.58 35.49 -2.59
N ASN A 121 11.52 36.40 -2.85
CA ASN A 121 12.62 36.22 -3.81
C ASN A 121 12.19 36.03 -5.27
N ASN A 122 11.14 36.74 -5.72
CA ASN A 122 10.66 36.72 -7.11
C ASN A 122 10.26 35.32 -7.63
N VAL A 123 9.80 34.46 -6.72
CA VAL A 123 9.26 33.15 -7.09
C VAL A 123 7.74 33.29 -7.26
N THR A 124 7.22 32.89 -8.41
CA THR A 124 5.79 32.80 -8.66
C THR A 124 5.37 31.34 -8.70
N MET A 125 4.28 31.00 -8.02
CA MET A 125 3.71 29.66 -8.03
C MET A 125 2.33 29.71 -8.67
N TYR A 126 2.12 28.88 -9.70
CA TYR A 126 0.82 28.65 -10.31
C TYR A 126 0.31 27.31 -9.83
N HIS A 127 -0.82 27.31 -9.12
CA HIS A 127 -1.50 26.09 -8.77
C HIS A 127 -2.39 25.66 -9.93
N ALA A 128 -2.46 24.35 -10.12
CA ALA A 128 -3.42 23.68 -11.00
C ALA A 128 -3.87 22.37 -10.35
N LYS A 129 -4.97 21.84 -10.85
CA LYS A 129 -5.43 20.48 -10.53
C LYS A 129 -5.56 19.72 -11.83
N LEU A 130 -4.65 18.78 -12.05
CA LEU A 130 -4.67 17.92 -13.23
C LEU A 130 -5.13 16.53 -12.80
N LYS A 131 -6.24 16.07 -13.37
CA LYS A 131 -6.95 14.85 -12.94
C LYS A 131 -7.26 14.91 -11.43
N ARG A 132 -6.89 13.89 -10.68
CA ARG A 132 -7.05 13.83 -9.21
C ARG A 132 -5.89 14.46 -8.43
N HIS A 133 -4.83 14.89 -9.11
CA HIS A 133 -3.57 15.33 -8.48
C HIS A 133 -3.54 16.85 -8.28
N SER A 134 -2.89 17.26 -7.20
CA SER A 134 -2.55 18.67 -6.98
C SER A 134 -1.23 18.93 -7.69
N THR A 135 -1.20 19.92 -8.58
CA THR A 135 0.00 20.25 -9.36
C THR A 135 0.35 21.72 -9.21
N ARG A 136 1.63 22.03 -9.35
CA ARG A 136 2.15 23.39 -9.20
C ARG A 136 3.23 23.64 -10.24
N LEU A 137 3.19 24.80 -10.87
CA LEU A 137 4.30 25.31 -11.66
C LEU A 137 4.99 26.41 -10.86
N ILE A 138 6.24 26.19 -10.50
CA ILE A 138 7.08 27.11 -9.75
C ILE A 138 8.00 27.81 -10.74
N VAL A 139 7.88 29.12 -10.83
CA VAL A 139 8.63 29.97 -11.75
C VAL A 139 9.56 30.86 -10.95
N SER A 140 10.85 30.76 -11.26
CA SER A 140 11.91 31.61 -10.73
C SER A 140 12.64 32.27 -11.89
N LYS A 141 13.52 33.25 -11.61
CA LYS A 141 14.14 34.13 -12.60
C LYS A 141 14.67 33.40 -13.86
N ASN A 142 15.26 32.22 -13.70
CA ASN A 142 15.87 31.46 -14.80
C ASN A 142 15.39 29.99 -14.88
N GLN A 143 14.34 29.61 -14.14
CA GLN A 143 13.95 28.20 -14.07
C GLN A 143 12.46 28.02 -13.81
N TYR A 144 11.89 27.07 -14.54
CA TYR A 144 10.55 26.55 -14.39
C TYR A 144 10.64 25.14 -13.79
N LYS A 145 9.86 24.88 -12.75
CA LYS A 145 9.74 23.56 -12.12
C LYS A 145 8.29 23.17 -12.03
N PHE A 146 7.95 21.99 -12.52
CA PHE A 146 6.62 21.42 -12.41
C PHE A 146 6.61 20.38 -11.29
N GLU A 147 5.76 20.58 -10.28
CA GLU A 147 5.60 19.70 -9.12
C GLU A 147 4.25 19.00 -9.18
N VAL A 148 4.26 17.68 -9.04
CA VAL A 148 3.07 16.84 -8.85
C VAL A 148 3.04 16.35 -7.41
N THR A 149 1.96 16.63 -6.68
CA THR A 149 1.70 16.03 -5.37
C THR A 149 0.77 14.83 -5.54
N VAL A 150 1.31 13.63 -5.27
CA VAL A 150 0.55 12.38 -5.23
C VAL A 150 -0.09 12.24 -3.86
N THR A 151 -1.41 12.09 -3.85
CA THR A 151 -2.20 12.18 -2.61
C THR A 151 -2.57 10.83 -2.03
N ASN A 152 -2.57 9.75 -2.80
CA ASN A 152 -2.95 8.43 -2.31
C ASN A 152 -2.54 7.32 -3.30
N ALA A 153 -1.33 6.79 -3.14
CA ALA A 153 -0.86 5.58 -3.83
C ALA A 153 -0.82 4.41 -2.85
N LEU A 154 -1.23 3.21 -3.29
CA LEU A 154 -1.36 2.02 -2.46
C LEU A 154 -0.46 0.90 -2.97
N GLY A 155 0.23 0.20 -2.08
CA GLY A 155 1.04 -0.97 -2.42
C GLY A 155 1.12 -1.96 -1.27
N ILE A 156 1.53 -3.19 -1.56
CA ILE A 156 1.72 -4.24 -0.55
C ILE A 156 2.94 -3.90 0.31
N THR A 157 3.98 -3.36 -0.31
CA THR A 157 5.21 -2.93 0.37
C THR A 157 5.40 -1.41 0.26
N PRO A 158 6.24 -0.79 1.13
CA PRO A 158 6.59 0.62 1.01
C PRO A 158 7.20 0.97 -0.35
N ASN A 159 8.07 0.11 -0.89
CA ASN A 159 8.71 0.32 -2.19
C ASN A 159 7.70 0.26 -3.35
N GLU A 160 6.78 -0.71 -3.32
CA GLU A 160 5.75 -0.83 -4.35
C GLU A 160 4.79 0.38 -4.33
N ALA A 161 4.32 0.78 -3.14
CA ALA A 161 3.45 1.94 -2.99
C ALA A 161 4.15 3.22 -3.48
N PHE A 162 5.44 3.38 -3.18
CA PHE A 162 6.25 4.50 -3.63
C PHE A 162 6.49 4.46 -5.14
N HIS A 163 6.75 3.30 -5.70
CA HIS A 163 6.91 3.11 -7.15
C HIS A 163 5.62 3.49 -7.90
N TYR A 164 4.47 3.04 -7.43
CA TYR A 164 3.18 3.43 -8.01
C TYR A 164 2.92 4.93 -7.87
N ALA A 165 3.29 5.55 -6.76
CA ALA A 165 3.20 7.00 -6.62
C ALA A 165 4.07 7.71 -7.68
N MET A 166 5.30 7.25 -7.90
CA MET A 166 6.18 7.80 -8.94
C MET A 166 5.56 7.63 -10.34
N LEU A 167 5.06 6.42 -10.67
CA LEU A 167 4.40 6.18 -11.97
C LEU A 167 3.18 7.09 -12.19
N GLU A 168 2.39 7.36 -11.14
CA GLU A 168 1.28 8.31 -11.24
C GLU A 168 1.75 9.74 -11.55
N ALA A 169 2.84 10.19 -10.92
CA ALA A 169 3.43 11.49 -11.22
C ALA A 169 3.96 11.57 -12.66
N TYR A 170 4.66 10.54 -13.13
CA TYR A 170 5.12 10.44 -14.51
C TYR A 170 3.95 10.40 -15.50
N GLY A 171 2.85 9.73 -15.16
CA GLY A 171 1.64 9.73 -16.00
C GLY A 171 1.00 11.12 -16.14
N VAL A 172 1.19 12.01 -15.16
CA VAL A 172 0.78 13.43 -15.28
C VAL A 172 1.79 14.22 -16.13
N ALA A 173 3.09 14.00 -15.93
CA ALA A 173 4.15 14.65 -16.71
C ALA A 173 4.05 14.30 -18.20
N ASN A 174 3.92 13.02 -18.54
CA ASN A 174 3.76 12.55 -19.92
C ASN A 174 2.53 13.16 -20.58
N HIS A 175 1.41 13.25 -19.86
CA HIS A 175 0.21 13.91 -20.39
C HIS A 175 0.45 15.38 -20.73
N LEU A 176 1.29 16.10 -19.97
CA LEU A 176 1.64 17.47 -20.31
C LEU A 176 2.54 17.54 -21.55
N THR A 177 3.55 16.69 -21.64
CA THR A 177 4.44 16.60 -22.81
C THR A 177 3.68 16.21 -24.08
N ASP A 178 2.66 15.35 -23.97
CA ASP A 178 1.80 14.97 -25.10
C ASP A 178 0.81 16.08 -25.50
N SER A 179 0.47 16.98 -24.57
CA SER A 179 -0.57 18.00 -24.78
C SER A 179 -0.02 19.38 -25.15
N PHE A 180 1.26 19.64 -24.86
CA PHE A 180 1.91 20.94 -24.99
C PHE A 180 3.32 20.77 -25.56
N ASP A 181 3.85 21.80 -26.24
CA ASP A 181 5.21 21.78 -26.80
C ASP A 181 6.26 22.05 -25.71
N ILE A 182 6.41 21.08 -24.79
CA ILE A 182 7.26 21.18 -23.60
C ILE A 182 8.23 20.00 -23.50
N GLU A 183 9.38 20.24 -22.88
CA GLU A 183 10.33 19.20 -22.49
C GLU A 183 10.53 19.22 -20.97
N LEU A 184 10.42 18.06 -20.34
CA LEU A 184 10.56 17.87 -18.90
C LEU A 184 11.76 16.97 -18.60
N SER A 185 12.55 17.32 -17.58
CA SER A 185 13.63 16.46 -17.07
C SER A 185 13.08 15.18 -16.44
N GLU A 186 13.98 14.26 -16.07
CA GLU A 186 13.63 13.21 -15.12
C GLU A 186 13.09 13.81 -13.81
N GLY A 187 12.04 13.17 -13.29
CA GLY A 187 11.38 13.57 -12.06
C GLY A 187 12.13 13.07 -10.85
N TYR A 188 12.42 13.96 -9.90
CA TYR A 188 12.99 13.59 -8.61
C TYR A 188 11.97 13.79 -7.48
N ALA A 189 11.93 12.82 -6.57
CA ALA A 189 11.13 12.93 -5.37
C ALA A 189 11.73 13.98 -4.43
N ASN A 190 10.91 14.87 -3.91
CA ASN A 190 11.30 15.83 -2.90
C ASN A 190 10.24 15.95 -1.79
N GLY A 191 10.62 16.59 -0.69
CA GLY A 191 9.77 16.70 0.49
C GLY A 191 9.81 15.48 1.41
N LYS A 192 8.79 15.39 2.28
CA LYS A 192 8.62 14.31 3.26
C LYS A 192 7.33 13.57 2.92
N PRO A 193 7.38 12.49 2.13
CA PRO A 193 6.19 11.69 1.87
C PRO A 193 5.70 11.08 3.18
N GLU A 194 4.38 10.94 3.31
CA GLU A 194 3.77 10.24 4.44
C GLU A 194 3.53 8.80 4.00
N ILE A 195 4.26 7.86 4.61
CA ILE A 195 4.15 6.43 4.34
C ILE A 195 3.38 5.82 5.51
N ALA A 196 2.09 5.59 5.29
CA ALA A 196 1.15 5.06 6.27
C ALA A 196 1.05 3.54 6.17
N ILE A 197 1.43 2.85 7.26
CA ILE A 197 1.46 1.40 7.33
C ILE A 197 0.38 0.92 8.32
N PRO A 198 -0.59 0.11 7.89
CA PRO A 198 -1.55 -0.51 8.80
C PRO A 198 -0.81 -1.29 9.88
N SER A 199 -1.06 -0.96 11.15
CA SER A 199 -0.25 -1.49 12.24
C SER A 199 -1.10 -1.93 13.43
N PRO A 200 -1.11 -3.23 13.77
CA PRO A 200 -1.70 -3.72 15.01
C PRO A 200 -1.08 -3.06 16.25
N PHE A 201 0.23 -2.76 16.21
CA PHE A 201 0.92 -2.03 17.27
C PHE A 201 0.37 -0.61 17.42
N ALA A 202 0.21 0.13 16.32
CA ALA A 202 -0.42 1.45 16.38
C ALA A 202 -1.84 1.36 16.97
N SER A 203 -2.62 0.35 16.56
CA SER A 203 -3.96 0.12 17.11
C SER A 203 -3.94 -0.12 18.62
N ALA A 204 -3.04 -0.99 19.10
CA ALA A 204 -2.91 -1.31 20.52
C ALA A 204 -2.43 -0.09 21.32
N SER A 205 -1.40 0.60 20.85
CA SER A 205 -0.85 1.80 21.50
C SER A 205 -1.88 2.91 21.61
N LEU A 206 -2.63 3.19 20.54
CA LEU A 206 -3.71 4.19 20.55
C LEU A 206 -4.84 3.81 21.50
N LEU A 207 -5.16 2.51 21.62
CA LEU A 207 -6.18 2.03 22.54
C LEU A 207 -5.74 2.18 24.00
N ILE A 208 -4.53 1.72 24.34
CA ILE A 208 -3.97 1.79 25.70
C ILE A 208 -3.90 3.22 26.20
N ASN A 209 -3.48 4.16 25.33
CA ASN A 209 -3.34 5.57 25.69
C ASN A 209 -4.65 6.36 25.56
N GLY A 210 -5.77 5.73 25.16
CA GLY A 210 -7.03 6.43 24.91
C GLY A 210 -6.94 7.53 23.85
N ALA A 211 -5.93 7.48 22.98
CA ALA A 211 -5.58 8.57 22.07
C ALA A 211 -6.15 8.34 20.66
N SER A 212 -6.48 9.45 19.98
CA SER A 212 -6.78 9.45 18.54
C SER A 212 -5.50 9.49 17.69
N GLN A 213 -4.44 10.09 18.23
CA GLN A 213 -3.13 10.21 17.61
C GLN A 213 -2.03 10.22 18.68
N ILE A 214 -0.91 9.56 18.40
CA ILE A 214 0.34 9.66 19.17
C ILE A 214 1.43 10.10 18.19
N ARG A 215 2.15 11.16 18.51
CA ARG A 215 3.18 11.73 17.63
C ARG A 215 4.54 11.65 18.32
N THR A 216 5.53 11.18 17.58
CA THR A 216 6.95 11.22 17.96
C THR A 216 7.70 12.17 17.02
N ASP A 217 8.99 12.35 17.27
CA ASP A 217 9.90 13.08 16.39
C ASP A 217 10.03 12.42 15.01
N LYS A 218 9.86 11.09 14.93
CA LYS A 218 10.08 10.29 13.72
C LYS A 218 8.82 9.72 13.08
N ALA A 219 7.71 9.65 13.80
CA ALA A 219 6.52 8.94 13.33
C ALA A 219 5.22 9.49 13.93
N ILE A 220 4.11 9.07 13.35
CA ILE A 220 2.76 9.32 13.87
C ILE A 220 2.01 8.00 13.88
N MET A 221 1.43 7.64 15.02
CA MET A 221 0.40 6.61 15.08
C MET A 221 -0.95 7.32 15.06
N ASN A 222 -1.82 6.94 14.13
CA ASN A 222 -3.05 7.67 13.88
C ASN A 222 -4.25 6.75 13.67
N ARG A 223 -5.42 7.15 14.16
CA ARG A 223 -6.69 6.49 13.80
C ARG A 223 -7.11 6.91 12.39
N SER A 224 -6.75 6.11 11.41
CA SER A 224 -7.09 6.36 10.01
C SER A 224 -8.56 6.08 9.71
N LYS A 225 -9.27 7.12 9.27
CA LYS A 225 -10.69 7.05 8.92
C LYS A 225 -10.94 5.94 7.91
N GLY A 226 -11.76 4.96 8.31
CA GLY A 226 -12.14 3.84 7.45
C GLY A 226 -11.08 2.75 7.31
N ARG A 227 -9.87 2.87 7.90
CA ARG A 227 -8.79 1.86 7.83
C ARG A 227 -8.34 1.28 9.17
N GLY A 228 -8.69 1.91 10.28
CA GLY A 228 -8.31 1.45 11.62
C GLY A 228 -7.21 2.33 12.19
N ALA A 229 -5.99 1.80 12.33
CA ALA A 229 -4.84 2.53 12.79
C ALA A 229 -3.65 2.33 11.84
N ASP A 230 -3.00 3.44 11.48
CA ASP A 230 -1.76 3.42 10.71
C ASP A 230 -0.59 3.91 11.58
N TRP A 231 0.60 3.38 11.30
CA TRP A 231 1.88 3.94 11.71
C TRP A 231 2.48 4.65 10.50
N GLU A 232 2.53 5.97 10.58
CA GLU A 232 2.99 6.87 9.54
C GLU A 232 4.45 7.27 9.79
N VAL A 233 5.29 7.15 8.76
CA VAL A 233 6.70 7.53 8.78
C VAL A 233 7.06 8.31 7.50
N TYR A 234 8.25 8.91 7.47
CA TYR A 234 8.60 9.90 6.44
C TYR A 234 9.63 9.43 5.40
N ASN A 235 10.12 8.20 5.49
CA ASN A 235 11.08 7.64 4.55
C ASN A 235 10.94 6.11 4.43
N LEU A 236 11.44 5.57 3.32
CA LEU A 236 11.30 4.14 2.98
C LEU A 236 12.04 3.21 3.95
N GLN A 237 13.18 3.64 4.51
CA GLN A 237 13.95 2.79 5.42
C GLN A 237 13.20 2.56 6.74
N ASP A 238 12.65 3.63 7.32
CA ASP A 238 11.84 3.51 8.54
C ASP A 238 10.51 2.82 8.26
N ALA A 239 9.95 3.00 7.07
CA ALA A 239 8.75 2.27 6.65
C ALA A 239 8.99 0.76 6.62
N GLN A 240 10.13 0.35 6.05
CA GLN A 240 10.49 -1.06 6.00
C GLN A 240 10.68 -1.65 7.41
N LYS A 241 11.33 -0.93 8.33
CA LYS A 241 11.49 -1.37 9.73
C LYS A 241 10.14 -1.61 10.43
N VAL A 242 9.13 -0.79 10.14
CA VAL A 242 7.78 -0.97 10.70
C VAL A 242 7.10 -2.21 10.12
N VAL A 243 7.26 -2.45 8.81
CA VAL A 243 6.75 -3.66 8.15
C VAL A 243 7.41 -4.93 8.70
N ASP A 244 8.72 -4.90 8.94
CA ASP A 244 9.51 -6.04 9.44
C ASP A 244 9.37 -6.27 10.96
N MET A 245 8.64 -5.39 11.65
CA MET A 245 8.52 -5.40 13.11
C MET A 245 7.86 -6.69 13.64
N PRO A 246 6.74 -7.20 13.07
CA PRO A 246 6.12 -8.44 13.55
C PRO A 246 7.09 -9.63 13.52
N ASP A 247 7.83 -9.81 12.43
CA ASP A 247 8.80 -10.91 12.29
C ASP A 247 9.99 -10.73 13.23
N THR A 248 10.41 -9.49 13.45
CA THR A 248 11.46 -9.17 14.42
C THR A 248 11.02 -9.49 15.85
N MET A 249 9.78 -9.18 16.21
CA MET A 249 9.21 -9.51 17.51
C MET A 249 9.08 -11.03 17.69
N ALA A 250 8.57 -11.76 16.70
CA ALA A 250 8.48 -13.22 16.76
C ALA A 250 9.85 -13.88 16.99
N ARG A 251 10.90 -13.37 16.33
CA ARG A 251 12.29 -13.84 16.55
C ARG A 251 12.84 -13.50 17.94
N ILE A 252 12.42 -12.36 18.52
CA ILE A 252 12.80 -11.99 19.89
C ILE A 252 12.10 -12.93 20.88
N GLU A 253 10.79 -13.16 20.72
CA GLU A 253 10.00 -14.09 21.53
C GLU A 253 10.61 -15.49 21.51
N GLU A 254 10.93 -16.02 20.33
CA GLU A 254 11.57 -17.33 20.19
C GLU A 254 12.92 -17.42 20.94
N LYS A 255 13.72 -16.35 20.91
CA LYS A 255 14.99 -16.30 21.63
C LYS A 255 14.79 -16.22 23.14
N ILE A 256 13.81 -15.46 23.61
CA ILE A 256 13.47 -15.36 25.04
C ILE A 256 13.02 -16.73 25.54
N ASP A 257 12.11 -17.41 24.83
CA ASP A 257 11.64 -18.76 25.17
C ASP A 257 12.79 -19.76 25.29
N ARG A 258 13.79 -19.68 24.39
CA ARG A 258 14.98 -20.53 24.45
C ARG A 258 15.85 -20.21 25.68
N ILE A 259 16.02 -18.94 26.01
CA ILE A 259 16.78 -18.51 27.20
C ILE A 259 16.07 -19.01 28.46
N GLU A 260 14.76 -18.82 28.57
CA GLU A 260 13.97 -19.27 29.72
C GLU A 260 14.07 -20.79 29.89
N LYS A 261 13.88 -21.56 28.81
CA LYS A 261 14.04 -23.02 28.84
C LYS A 261 15.43 -23.44 29.28
N ASN A 262 16.49 -22.82 28.76
CA ASN A 262 17.86 -23.14 29.15
C ASN A 262 18.17 -22.73 30.61
N SER A 263 17.59 -21.64 31.09
CA SER A 263 17.75 -21.16 32.48
C SER A 263 17.12 -22.12 33.51
N VAL A 264 16.03 -22.79 33.14
CA VAL A 264 15.39 -23.84 33.95
C VAL A 264 16.28 -25.09 34.06
N TYR A 265 17.02 -25.44 33.00
CA TYR A 265 18.00 -26.54 33.03
C TYR A 265 19.31 -26.19 33.77
N SER A 266 19.63 -24.90 33.95
CA SER A 266 20.77 -24.44 34.75
C SER A 266 20.41 -24.05 36.19
N SER A 267 19.19 -24.35 36.65
CA SER A 267 18.79 -24.16 38.05
C SER A 267 19.64 -25.03 38.98
N PRO A 268 20.15 -24.50 40.12
CA PRO A 268 20.99 -25.23 41.06
C PRO A 268 20.29 -26.44 41.72
N PHE A 269 19.00 -26.63 41.45
CA PHE A 269 18.28 -27.84 41.84
C PHE A 269 18.81 -29.11 41.17
N TYR A 270 19.33 -29.03 39.94
CA TYR A 270 19.89 -30.20 39.23
C TYR A 270 21.40 -30.37 39.41
N SER A 271 22.14 -29.34 39.84
CA SER A 271 23.57 -29.48 40.18
C SER A 271 23.80 -30.23 41.50
N ASN A 272 22.82 -30.25 42.40
CA ASN A 272 22.92 -30.98 43.68
C ASN A 272 22.58 -32.48 43.59
N LEU A 273 22.04 -32.97 42.46
CA LEU A 273 21.80 -34.40 42.24
C LEU A 273 23.03 -35.15 41.69
N ALA A 274 24.02 -34.42 41.17
CA ALA A 274 25.22 -35.00 40.58
C ALA A 274 26.45 -34.99 41.53
N GLY A 275 26.28 -34.56 42.78
CA GLY A 275 27.39 -34.28 43.69
C GLY A 275 27.17 -34.78 45.11
N ASN A 276 26.93 -36.07 45.30
CA ASN A 276 27.21 -36.74 46.57
C ASN A 276 27.32 -38.26 46.39
N SER A 277 28.45 -38.71 45.84
CA SER A 277 28.95 -40.07 46.01
C SER A 277 30.34 -39.99 46.63
N GLN A 278 30.39 -39.73 47.94
CA GLN A 278 31.56 -40.11 48.74
C GLN A 278 31.58 -41.63 48.84
N LEU A 279 32.31 -42.28 47.95
CA LEU A 279 32.85 -43.61 48.18
C LEU A 279 34.07 -43.45 49.10
N GLY A 280 33.85 -43.67 50.40
CA GLY A 280 34.93 -43.87 51.35
C GLY A 280 35.67 -45.16 51.00
N PHE A 281 36.98 -45.05 50.78
CA PHE A 281 37.92 -46.16 50.85
C PHE A 281 38.74 -45.99 52.13
N PHE A 282 38.89 -47.13 52.83
CA PHE A 282 39.55 -47.43 54.11
C PHE A 282 38.64 -47.47 55.34
#